data_AF-A0A958EQR2-F1
#
_entry.id   AF-A0A958EQR2-F1
#
_cell.length_a   1.000
_cell.length_b   1.000
_cell.length_c   1.000
_cell.angle_alpha   90.00
_cell.angle_beta   90.00
_cell.angle_gamma   90.00
#
_symmetry.space_group_name_H-M   'P 1'
#
loop_
_entity.id
_entity.type
_entity.pdbx_description
1 polymer ?
#
loop_
_entity_poly.entity_id
_entity_poly.type
_entity_poly.pdbx_seq_one_letter_code
_entity_poly.pdbx_strand_id
1 'polypeptide(L)'
;DVILFDLFQTLTLYGKEPEALESMSRIFKMILSEYRFEDIKKAFVYYLKYFKGMPEPSDIVTIIERGGKPPFERSVYISIQKKPAEERSSDEWSYVKDYEMFIVNGKYD
;
A
#
# COMPACT_ATOMS: atom_id res chain seq x y z
N ASP A 1 -11.35 -10.58 -12.67
CA ASP A 1 -9.88 -10.46 -12.77
C ASP A 1 -9.41 -9.51 -13.89
N VAL A 2 -10.00 -8.31 -14.03
CA VAL A 2 -9.62 -7.37 -15.11
C VAL A 2 -8.47 -6.44 -14.67
N ILE A 3 -8.47 -6.01 -13.41
CA ILE A 3 -7.49 -5.04 -12.88
C ILE A 3 -6.04 -5.55 -12.95
N LEU A 4 -5.78 -6.77 -12.47
CA LEU A 4 -4.43 -7.36 -12.47
C LEU A 4 -3.92 -7.66 -13.88
N PHE A 5 -4.83 -8.12 -14.76
CA PHE A 5 -4.51 -8.38 -16.15
C PHE A 5 -4.13 -7.08 -16.87
N ASP A 6 -4.94 -6.03 -16.74
CA ASP A 6 -4.68 -4.72 -17.34
C ASP A 6 -3.37 -4.10 -16.82
N LEU A 7 -3.15 -4.17 -15.50
CA LEU A 7 -1.89 -3.76 -14.86
C LEU A 7 -0.69 -4.47 -15.49
N PHE A 8 -0.73 -5.79 -15.56
CA PHE A 8 0.33 -6.59 -16.16
C PHE A 8 0.59 -6.20 -17.62
N GLN A 9 -0.45 -5.94 -18.41
CA GLN A 9 -0.31 -5.51 -19.80
C GLN A 9 0.40 -4.16 -19.92
N THR A 10 0.12 -3.20 -19.03
CA THR A 10 0.71 -1.85 -19.07
C THR A 10 2.18 -1.76 -18.63
N LEU A 11 2.71 -2.77 -17.95
CA LEU A 11 4.10 -2.75 -17.47
C LEU A 11 5.09 -3.03 -18.60
N THR A 12 6.08 -2.15 -18.73
CA THR A 12 7.27 -2.33 -19.58
C THR A 12 8.26 -3.29 -18.91
N LEU A 13 7.88 -4.55 -18.73
CA LEU A 13 8.77 -5.59 -18.22
C LEU A 13 9.20 -6.50 -19.38
N TYR A 14 10.50 -6.56 -19.64
CA TYR A 14 11.11 -7.57 -20.51
C TYR A 14 10.90 -8.96 -19.88
N GLY A 15 10.38 -9.94 -20.64
CA GLY A 15 10.24 -11.34 -20.21
C GLY A 15 8.87 -11.73 -19.62
N LYS A 16 7.76 -11.35 -20.26
CA LYS A 16 6.41 -11.78 -19.86
C LYS A 16 6.17 -13.25 -20.21
N GLU A 17 6.40 -14.14 -19.26
CA GLU A 17 5.87 -15.51 -19.33
C GLU A 17 4.42 -15.54 -18.78
N PRO A 18 3.45 -16.13 -19.48
CA PRO A 18 2.05 -16.22 -19.04
C PRO A 18 1.87 -16.79 -17.62
N GLU A 19 2.73 -17.72 -17.24
CA GLU A 19 2.75 -18.40 -15.93
C GLU A 19 3.02 -17.42 -14.78
N ALA A 20 3.73 -16.32 -15.05
CA ALA A 20 3.99 -15.27 -14.07
C ALA A 20 2.71 -14.51 -13.71
N LEU A 21 1.83 -14.26 -14.68
CA LEU A 21 0.55 -13.58 -14.45
C LEU A 21 -0.41 -14.46 -13.65
N GLU A 22 -0.48 -15.76 -13.95
CA GLU A 22 -1.31 -16.69 -13.21
C GLU A 22 -0.86 -16.82 -11.74
N SER A 23 0.45 -16.93 -11.54
CA SER A 23 1.05 -17.00 -10.21
C SER A 23 0.78 -15.73 -9.41
N MET A 24 0.95 -14.56 -10.03
CA MET A 24 0.65 -13.26 -9.42
C MET A 24 -0.84 -13.14 -9.06
N SER A 25 -1.74 -13.48 -9.98
CA SER A 25 -3.19 -13.47 -9.74
C SER A 25 -3.58 -14.35 -8.54
N ARG A 26 -2.98 -15.54 -8.42
CA ARG A 26 -3.22 -16.45 -7.29
C ARG A 26 -2.78 -15.85 -5.95
N ILE A 27 -1.60 -15.25 -5.89
CA ILE A 27 -1.07 -14.64 -4.67
C ILE A 27 -1.93 -13.45 -4.24
N PHE A 28 -2.27 -12.57 -5.18
CA PHE A 28 -3.14 -11.43 -4.92
C PHE A 28 -4.51 -11.85 -4.42
N LYS A 29 -5.13 -12.86 -5.04
CA LYS A 29 -6.41 -13.40 -4.58
C LYS A 29 -6.31 -13.99 -3.18
N MET A 30 -5.25 -14.75 -2.89
CA MET A 30 -5.06 -15.35 -1.57
C MET A 30 -5.01 -14.28 -0.47
N ILE A 31 -4.17 -13.26 -0.67
CA ILE A 31 -3.93 -12.19 0.33
C ILE A 31 -5.13 -11.24 0.42
N LEU A 32 -5.73 -10.87 -0.70
CA LEU A 32 -6.80 -9.86 -0.70
C LEU A 32 -8.20 -10.45 -0.52
N SER A 33 -8.33 -11.77 -0.32
CA SER A 33 -9.64 -12.46 -0.24
C SER A 33 -10.53 -11.99 0.92
N GLU A 34 -9.94 -11.41 1.96
CA GLU A 34 -10.65 -10.90 3.13
C GLU A 34 -11.24 -9.49 2.93
N TYR A 35 -10.83 -8.77 1.88
CA TYR A 35 -11.27 -7.41 1.61
C TYR A 35 -12.38 -7.36 0.55
N ARG A 36 -13.23 -6.33 0.64
CA ARG A 36 -14.23 -6.09 -0.39
C ARG A 36 -13.56 -5.66 -1.69
N PHE A 37 -14.15 -6.09 -2.81
CA PHE A 37 -13.66 -5.72 -4.14
C PHE A 37 -13.58 -4.20 -4.36
N GLU A 38 -14.52 -3.42 -3.84
CA GLU A 38 -14.49 -1.95 -3.97
C GLU A 38 -13.27 -1.32 -3.28
N ASP A 39 -12.88 -1.85 -2.12
CA ASP A 39 -11.76 -1.33 -1.33
C ASP A 39 -10.43 -1.69 -2.00
N ILE A 40 -10.32 -2.93 -2.49
CA ILE A 40 -9.20 -3.38 -3.33
C ILE A 40 -9.06 -2.46 -4.55
N LYS A 41 -10.14 -2.22 -5.28
CA LYS A 41 -10.11 -1.36 -6.48
C LYS A 41 -9.66 0.06 -6.15
N LYS A 42 -10.17 0.67 -5.07
CA LYS A 42 -9.74 2.01 -4.62
C LYS A 42 -8.25 2.04 -4.27
N ALA A 43 -7.77 1.02 -3.58
CA ALA A 43 -6.37 0.92 -3.20
C ALA A 43 -5.44 0.78 -4.42
N PHE A 44 -5.80 -0.03 -5.42
CA PHE A 44 -5.07 -0.10 -6.68
C PHE A 44 -5.04 1.24 -7.42
N VAL A 45 -6.18 1.94 -7.50
CA VAL A 45 -6.24 3.27 -8.13
C VAL A 45 -5.37 4.28 -7.39
N TYR A 46 -5.37 4.23 -6.06
CA TYR A 46 -4.49 5.06 -5.25
C TYR A 46 -3.03 4.74 -5.56
N TYR A 47 -2.63 3.47 -5.50
CA TYR A 47 -1.25 3.06 -5.74
C TYR A 47 -0.75 3.56 -7.09
N LEU A 48 -1.51 3.31 -8.16
CA LEU A 48 -1.13 3.68 -9.52
C LEU A 48 -1.01 5.19 -9.77
N LYS A 49 -1.63 6.03 -8.93
CA LYS A 49 -1.51 7.49 -9.03
C LYS A 49 -0.21 8.03 -8.44
N TYR A 50 0.32 7.36 -7.43
CA TYR A 50 1.40 7.89 -6.59
C TYR A 50 2.70 7.08 -6.69
N PHE A 51 2.61 5.80 -7.06
CA PHE A 51 3.73 4.87 -7.15
C PHE A 51 3.91 4.38 -8.58
N LYS A 52 5.12 3.94 -8.91
CA LYS A 52 5.47 3.40 -10.23
C LYS A 52 5.66 1.90 -10.12
N GLY A 53 5.26 1.17 -11.17
CA GLY A 53 5.45 -0.28 -11.26
C GLY A 53 4.26 -1.07 -10.75
N MET A 54 4.45 -2.39 -10.65
CA MET A 54 3.45 -3.30 -10.10
C MET A 54 3.47 -3.18 -8.57
N PRO A 55 2.33 -2.98 -7.90
CA PRO A 55 2.28 -3.11 -6.46
C PRO A 55 2.62 -4.53 -6.02
N GLU A 56 3.18 -4.66 -4.83
CA GLU A 56 3.12 -5.91 -4.08
C GLU A 56 1.74 -6.05 -3.40
N PRO A 57 1.27 -7.27 -3.09
CA PRO A 57 0.02 -7.45 -2.35
C PRO A 57 -0.03 -6.68 -1.02
N SER A 58 1.11 -6.61 -0.32
CA SER A 58 1.30 -5.87 0.94
C SER A 58 1.06 -4.37 0.79
N ASP A 59 1.44 -3.78 -0.36
CA ASP A 59 1.17 -2.37 -0.64
C ASP A 59 -0.33 -2.09 -0.64
N ILE A 60 -1.10 -2.97 -1.29
CA ILE A 60 -2.55 -2.85 -1.40
C ILE A 60 -3.22 -3.07 -0.05
N VAL A 61 -2.80 -4.09 0.71
CA VAL A 61 -3.28 -4.31 2.09
C VAL A 61 -3.04 -3.07 2.94
N THR A 62 -1.82 -2.53 2.93
CA THR A 62 -1.47 -1.35 3.73
C THR A 62 -2.34 -0.14 3.37
N ILE A 63 -2.62 0.09 2.07
CA ILE A 63 -3.49 1.19 1.64
C ILE A 63 -4.93 0.99 2.13
N ILE A 64 -5.44 -0.25 2.11
CA ILE A 64 -6.79 -0.56 2.58
C ILE A 64 -6.88 -0.35 4.10
N GLU A 65 -5.97 -0.95 4.87
CA GLU A 65 -5.94 -0.86 6.33
C GLU A 65 -5.76 0.59 6.80
N ARG A 66 -4.98 1.41 6.08
CA ARG A 66 -4.82 2.83 6.40
C ARG A 66 -5.95 3.74 5.89
N GLY A 67 -7.07 3.19 5.44
CA GLY A 67 -8.23 3.96 4.98
C GLY A 67 -7.94 4.81 3.73
N GLY A 68 -7.11 4.31 2.80
CA GLY A 68 -6.74 5.00 1.57
C GLY A 68 -5.60 6.00 1.71
N LYS A 69 -4.83 5.94 2.81
CA LYS A 69 -3.60 6.72 3.02
C LYS A 69 -2.38 5.97 2.44
N PRO A 70 -1.27 6.67 2.13
CA PRO A 70 -0.07 6.01 1.63
C PRO A 70 0.52 5.06 2.69
N PRO A 71 1.41 4.12 2.33
CA PRO A 71 2.15 3.32 3.31
C PRO A 71 2.96 4.18 4.30
N PHE A 72 3.29 3.62 5.46
CA PHE A 72 4.13 4.30 6.44
C PHE A 72 5.57 4.37 5.96
N GLU A 73 6.13 5.57 5.92
CA GLU A 73 7.54 5.79 5.59
C GLU A 73 8.35 6.20 6.82
N ARG A 74 9.46 5.49 7.06
CA ARG A 74 10.40 5.79 8.15
C ARG A 74 11.03 7.18 8.00
N SER A 75 11.30 7.60 6.76
CA SER A 75 11.80 8.94 6.42
C SER A 75 10.88 10.04 6.94
N VAL A 76 9.56 9.89 6.72
CA VAL A 76 8.52 10.82 7.19
C VAL A 76 8.44 10.82 8.72
N TYR A 77 8.49 9.65 9.36
CA TYR A 77 8.54 9.58 10.82
C TYR A 77 9.76 10.33 11.40
N ILE A 78 10.96 10.09 10.84
CA ILE A 78 12.20 10.76 11.28
C ILE A 78 12.13 12.27 11.05
N SER A 79 11.54 12.74 9.94
CA SER A 79 11.44 14.17 9.66
C SER A 79 10.51 14.88 10.65
N ILE A 80 9.39 14.26 11.03
CA ILE A 80 8.49 14.77 12.07
C ILE A 80 9.19 14.80 13.43
N GLN A 81 9.90 13.72 13.80
CA GLN A 81 10.59 13.63 15.09
C GLN A 81 11.71 14.67 15.28
N LYS A 82 12.29 15.17 14.19
CA LYS A 82 13.30 16.25 14.23
C LYS A 82 12.71 17.62 14.54
N LYS A 83 11.39 17.81 14.39
CA LYS A 83 10.72 19.05 14.75
C LYS A 83 10.54 19.15 16.28
N PRO A 84 10.67 20.36 16.87
CA PRO A 84 10.23 20.63 18.23
C PRO A 84 8.77 20.18 18.43
N ALA A 85 8.41 19.71 19.62
CA ALA A 85 7.11 19.11 19.88
C ALA A 85 5.96 20.12 19.71
N GLU A 86 6.22 21.37 20.10
CA GLU A 86 5.36 22.53 19.99
C GLU A 86 5.08 22.98 18.54
N GLU A 87 5.92 22.58 17.59
CA GLU A 87 5.77 22.92 16.16
C GLU A 87 5.04 21.84 15.35
N ARG A 88 4.73 20.69 15.95
CA ARG A 88 4.07 19.56 15.27
C ARG A 88 2.57 19.81 15.13
N SER A 89 2.04 19.57 13.94
CA SER A 89 0.59 19.65 13.70
C SER A 89 -0.15 18.47 14.34
N SER A 90 -1.47 18.57 14.49
CA SER A 90 -2.31 17.45 14.94
C SER A 90 -2.17 16.21 14.06
N ASP A 91 -2.07 16.40 12.74
CA ASP A 91 -1.93 15.31 11.77
C ASP A 91 -0.57 14.62 11.90
N GLU A 92 0.49 15.37 12.21
CA GLU A 92 1.82 14.83 12.45
C GLU A 92 1.86 14.01 13.75
N TRP A 93 1.15 14.46 14.79
CA TRP A 93 0.99 13.68 16.01
C TRP A 93 0.22 12.38 15.78
N SER A 94 -0.87 12.43 15.00
CA SER A 94 -1.61 11.23 14.59
C SER A 94 -0.71 10.30 13.77
N TYR A 95 0.04 10.81 12.80
CA TYR A 95 0.96 10.00 12.00
C TYR A 95 2.00 9.29 12.87
N VAL A 96 2.61 10.00 13.83
CA VAL A 96 3.61 9.41 14.74
C VAL A 96 3.01 8.28 15.57
N LYS A 97 1.86 8.51 16.20
CA LYS A 97 1.17 7.50 17.00
C LYS A 97 0.82 6.26 16.17
N ASP A 98 0.25 6.49 14.99
CA ASP A 98 -0.17 5.43 14.09
C ASP A 98 1.05 4.62 13.58
N TYR A 99 2.15 5.31 13.26
CA TYR A 99 3.41 4.70 12.84
C TYR A 99 4.02 3.84 13.95
N GLU A 100 4.06 4.33 15.19
CA GLU A 100 4.59 3.59 16.34
C GLU A 100 3.75 2.34 16.62
N MET A 101 2.42 2.45 16.57
CA MET A 101 1.51 1.32 16.73
C MET A 101 1.73 0.26 15.64
N PHE A 102 1.89 0.69 14.39
CA PHE A 102 2.20 -0.19 13.27
C PHE A 102 3.52 -0.94 13.46
N ILE A 103 4.59 -0.27 13.90
CA ILE A 103 5.90 -0.91 14.14
C ILE A 103 5.84 -1.95 15.26
N VAL A 104 5.05 -1.70 16.31
CA VAL A 104 4.94 -2.62 17.46
C VAL A 104 4.04 -3.82 17.16
N ASN A 105 2.89 -3.59 16.52
CA ASN A 105 1.86 -4.62 16.36
C ASN A 105 1.88 -5.30 14.99
N GLY A 106 2.60 -4.72 14.01
CA GLY A 106 2.56 -5.15 12.61
C GLY A 106 1.18 -4.95 11.94
N LYS A 107 0.25 -4.27 12.62
CA LYS A 107 -1.12 -4.01 12.17
C LYS A 107 -1.57 -2.62 12.61
N TYR A 108 -2.49 -2.06 11.83
CA TYR A 108 -3.22 -0.83 12.14
C TYR A 108 -4.68 -1.20 12.45
N ASP A 109 -5.20 -0.78 13.61
CA ASP A 109 -6.60 -1.01 14.07
C ASP A 109 -7.45 0.24 13.86
#